data_AF-A0A927WYZ9-F1
#
_entry.id   AF-A0A927WYZ9-F1
#
_cell.length_a   1.000
_cell.length_b   1.000
_cell.length_c   1.000
_cell.angle_alpha   90.00
_cell.angle_beta   90.00
_cell.angle_gamma   90.00
#
_symmetry.space_group_name_H-M   'P 1'
#
loop_
_entity.id
_entity.type
_entity.pdbx_description
1 polymer ?
#
loop_
_entity_poly.entity_id
_entity_poly.type
_entity_poly.pdbx_seq_one_letter_code
_entity_poly.pdbx_strand_id
1 'polypeptide(L)'
;MRVTYNWLKQYMDLSDTTPEQVAEIMTRGGLEVEGMEKLASATDLVIGKVLECIPHPDSDHLHVCQVDTGEGVRQIVCGAPNVAAGQKVIVALPGCVLPGGRTQPGKATM
;
A
#
# COMPACT_ATOMS: atom_id res chain seq x y z
N MET A 1 4.93 -4.55 -21.27
CA MET A 1 5.93 -4.32 -20.18
C MET A 1 5.41 -3.17 -19.32
N ARG A 2 5.67 -3.15 -18.01
CA ARG A 2 5.31 -2.02 -17.14
C ARG A 2 6.57 -1.42 -16.50
N VAL A 3 6.70 -0.09 -16.56
CA VAL A 3 7.81 0.65 -15.95
C VAL A 3 7.25 1.80 -15.13
N THR A 4 7.97 2.21 -14.09
CA THR A 4 7.59 3.40 -13.32
C THR A 4 8.24 4.63 -13.95
N TYR A 5 7.50 5.73 -13.99
CA TYR A 5 8.03 7.01 -14.46
C TYR A 5 9.21 7.50 -13.60
N ASN A 6 9.21 7.21 -12.30
CA ASN A 6 10.34 7.50 -11.42
C ASN A 6 11.60 6.69 -11.77
N TRP A 7 11.45 5.45 -12.24
CA TRP A 7 12.59 4.66 -12.70
C TRP A 7 13.19 5.26 -13.98
N LEU A 8 12.36 5.70 -14.93
CA LEU A 8 12.85 6.39 -16.13
C LEU A 8 13.66 7.65 -15.78
N LYS A 9 13.22 8.44 -14.80
CA LYS A 9 13.96 9.61 -14.29
C LYS A 9 15.37 9.30 -13.78
N GLN A 10 15.68 8.05 -13.44
CA GLN A 10 17.03 7.67 -13.01
C GLN A 10 18.02 7.58 -14.18
N TYR A 11 17.52 7.49 -15.42
CA TYR A 11 18.34 7.32 -16.63
C TYR A 11 18.27 8.51 -17.59
N MET A 12 17.25 9.37 -17.46
CA MET A 12 17.03 10.51 -18.34
C MET A 12 16.45 11.69 -17.56
N ASP A 13 16.83 12.89 -17.96
CA ASP A 13 16.24 14.11 -17.41
C ASP A 13 14.85 14.33 -18.01
N LEU A 14 13.85 14.34 -17.12
CA LEU A 14 12.44 14.52 -17.44
C LEU A 14 11.82 15.59 -16.52
N SER A 15 12.62 16.52 -15.98
CA SER A 15 12.12 17.57 -15.08
C SER A 15 11.02 18.42 -15.72
N ASP A 16 11.15 18.65 -17.03
CA ASP A 16 10.30 19.57 -17.79
C ASP A 16 9.23 18.84 -18.64
N THR A 17 9.06 17.52 -18.41
CA THR A 17 8.17 16.67 -19.21
C THR A 17 7.20 15.93 -18.32
N THR A 18 5.92 15.90 -18.68
CA THR A 18 4.92 15.11 -17.95
C THR A 18 4.95 13.63 -18.38
N PRO A 19 4.46 12.68 -17.56
CA PRO A 19 4.34 11.28 -17.97
C PRO A 19 3.58 11.09 -19.29
N GLU A 20 2.54 11.90 -19.53
CA GLU A 20 1.73 11.83 -20.74
C GLU A 20 2.52 12.26 -21.99
N GLN A 21 3.34 13.29 -21.87
CA GLN A 21 4.23 13.73 -22.94
C GLN A 21 5.29 12.66 -23.26
N VAL A 22 5.85 12.00 -22.22
CA VAL A 22 6.78 10.88 -22.43
C VAL A 22 6.10 9.74 -23.18
N ALA A 23 4.86 9.38 -22.80
CA ALA A 23 4.11 8.33 -23.48
C ALA A 23 3.85 8.64 -24.96
N GLU A 24 3.52 9.88 -25.28
CA GLU A 24 3.33 10.34 -26.67
C GLU A 24 4.63 10.27 -27.46
N ILE A 25 5.75 10.72 -26.90
CA ILE A 25 7.07 10.68 -27.54
C ILE A 25 7.49 9.23 -27.81
N MET A 26 7.31 8.34 -26.83
CA MET A 26 7.61 6.91 -26.98
C MET A 26 6.76 6.28 -28.08
N THR A 27 5.44 6.53 -28.07
CA THR A 27 4.51 6.00 -29.07
C THR A 27 4.89 6.47 -30.48
N ARG A 28 5.19 7.76 -30.65
CA ARG A 28 5.68 8.31 -31.92
C ARG A 28 7.04 7.74 -32.35
N GLY A 29 7.87 7.34 -31.39
CA GLY A 29 9.14 6.65 -31.61
C GLY A 29 9.01 5.17 -31.95
N GLY A 30 7.78 4.64 -32.04
CA GLY A 30 7.50 3.22 -32.34
C GLY A 30 7.40 2.32 -31.10
N LEU A 31 7.41 2.89 -29.89
CA LEU A 31 7.21 2.19 -28.62
C LEU A 31 5.81 2.50 -28.10
N GLU A 32 4.82 1.70 -28.49
CA GLU A 32 3.43 1.89 -28.12
C GLU A 32 3.22 1.85 -26.60
N VAL A 33 2.47 2.84 -26.08
CA VAL A 33 2.05 2.90 -24.68
C VAL A 33 0.55 2.61 -24.58
N GLU A 34 0.23 1.37 -24.19
CA GLU A 34 -1.16 0.89 -24.06
C GLU A 34 -1.96 1.58 -22.95
N GLY A 35 -1.28 2.12 -21.93
CA GLY A 35 -1.95 2.79 -20.83
C GLY A 35 -1.01 3.30 -19.75
N MET A 36 -1.56 4.18 -18.91
CA MET A 36 -0.88 4.76 -17.74
C MET A 36 -1.83 4.76 -16.55
N GLU A 37 -1.29 4.42 -15.39
CA GLU A 37 -2.03 4.46 -14.13
C GLU A 37 -1.15 4.97 -13.00
N LYS A 38 -1.77 5.65 -12.03
CA LYS A 38 -1.09 6.00 -10.77
C LYS A 38 -0.94 4.74 -9.92
N LEU A 39 0.23 4.58 -9.31
CA LEU A 39 0.55 3.39 -8.52
C LEU A 39 -0.36 3.23 -7.29
N ALA A 40 -0.70 4.34 -6.62
CA ALA A 40 -1.60 4.33 -5.47
C ALA A 40 -2.29 5.68 -5.30
N SER A 41 -3.54 5.62 -4.83
CA SER A 41 -4.34 6.78 -4.39
C SER A 41 -4.71 6.59 -2.92
N ALA A 42 -3.70 6.58 -2.04
CA ALA A 42 -3.86 6.38 -0.61
C ALA A 42 -3.11 7.48 0.18
N THR A 43 -3.67 7.89 1.32
CA THR A 43 -3.06 8.89 2.20
C THR A 43 -2.94 8.37 3.63
N ASP A 44 -2.03 9.00 4.39
CA ASP A 44 -1.89 8.81 5.85
C ASP A 44 -1.52 7.37 6.29
N LEU A 45 -0.85 6.63 5.41
CA LEU A 45 -0.33 5.31 5.71
C LEU A 45 0.93 5.40 6.57
N VAL A 46 1.05 4.50 7.55
CA VAL A 46 2.23 4.41 8.43
C VAL A 46 2.89 3.05 8.32
N ILE A 47 4.18 2.99 8.60
CA ILE A 47 4.92 1.72 8.71
C ILE A 47 4.72 1.20 10.13
N GLY A 48 4.13 0.02 10.26
CA GLY A 48 3.98 -0.68 11.53
C GLY A 48 4.84 -1.93 11.63
N LYS A 49 5.08 -2.42 12.84
CA LYS A 49 5.73 -3.71 13.11
C LYS A 49 4.77 -4.62 13.87
N VAL A 50 4.51 -5.81 13.33
CA VAL A 50 3.72 -6.84 14.02
C VAL A 50 4.56 -7.38 15.17
N LEU A 51 4.11 -7.17 16.40
CA LEU A 51 4.76 -7.67 17.62
C LEU A 51 4.30 -9.10 17.93
N GLU A 52 2.99 -9.33 17.81
CA GLU A 52 2.34 -10.60 18.09
C GLU A 52 1.23 -10.85 17.07
N CYS A 53 1.01 -12.12 16.72
CA CYS A 53 -0.04 -12.56 15.81
C CYS A 53 -0.56 -13.92 16.29
N ILE A 54 -1.80 -13.93 16.80
CA ILE A 54 -2.47 -15.14 17.30
C ILE A 54 -3.73 -15.43 16.49
N PRO A 55 -4.17 -16.69 16.38
CA PRO A 55 -5.46 -17.03 15.77
C PRO A 55 -6.62 -16.35 16.50
N HIS A 56 -7.63 -15.91 15.76
CA HIS A 56 -8.85 -15.36 16.36
C HIS A 56 -9.67 -16.49 16.99
N PRO A 57 -10.15 -16.34 18.24
CA PRO A 57 -10.93 -17.40 18.91
C PRO A 57 -12.22 -17.75 18.16
N ASP A 58 -12.89 -16.75 17.61
CA ASP A 58 -14.14 -16.92 16.85
C ASP A 58 -13.97 -17.08 15.33
N SER A 59 -12.75 -17.25 14.81
CA SER A 59 -12.55 -17.44 13.37
C SER A 59 -11.27 -18.20 13.03
N ASP A 60 -11.41 -19.19 12.15
CA ASP A 60 -10.34 -19.98 11.55
C ASP A 60 -9.55 -19.26 10.43
N HIS A 61 -10.00 -18.07 10.04
CA HIS A 61 -9.41 -17.30 8.94
C HIS A 61 -8.86 -15.94 9.37
N LEU A 62 -9.03 -15.55 10.63
CA LEU A 62 -8.60 -14.26 11.14
C LEU A 62 -7.51 -14.42 12.20
N HIS A 63 -6.66 -13.40 12.29
CA HIS A 63 -5.62 -13.29 13.29
C HIS A 63 -5.80 -11.99 14.07
N VAL A 64 -5.59 -12.05 15.38
CA VAL A 64 -5.49 -10.86 16.24
C VAL A 64 -4.01 -10.47 16.30
N CYS A 65 -3.67 -9.33 15.71
CA CYS A 65 -2.30 -8.83 15.65
C CYS A 65 -2.11 -7.65 16.61
N GLN A 66 -1.05 -7.67 17.41
CA GLN A 66 -0.57 -6.48 18.11
C GLN A 66 0.49 -5.80 17.25
N VAL A 67 0.21 -4.58 16.79
CA VAL A 67 1.05 -3.86 15.83
C VAL A 67 1.52 -2.56 16.43
N ASP A 68 2.83 -2.36 16.51
CA ASP A 68 3.45 -1.09 16.87
C ASP A 68 3.45 -0.16 15.65
N THR A 69 2.79 1.00 15.77
CA THR A 69 2.68 1.99 14.69
C THR A 69 3.60 3.20 14.90
N GLY A 70 4.53 3.14 15.86
CA GLY A 70 5.40 4.26 16.25
C GLY A 70 4.72 5.27 17.19
N GLU A 71 3.40 5.41 17.11
CA GLU A 71 2.59 6.18 18.06
C GLU A 71 2.07 5.35 19.24
N GLY A 72 2.26 4.03 19.18
CA GLY A 72 1.79 3.08 20.17
C GLY A 72 1.43 1.72 19.56
N VAL A 73 1.15 0.76 20.44
CA VAL A 73 0.71 -0.58 20.05
C VAL A 73 -0.80 -0.59 19.89
N ARG A 74 -1.28 -1.13 18.76
CA ARG A 74 -2.69 -1.24 18.44
C ARG A 74 -3.05 -2.68 18.08
N GLN A 75 -4.22 -3.11 18.53
CA GLN A 75 -4.82 -4.37 18.09
C GLN A 75 -5.45 -4.19 16.71
N ILE A 76 -5.05 -5.04 15.76
CA ILE A 76 -5.59 -5.06 14.39
C ILE A 76 -5.96 -6.51 14.05
N VAL A 77 -7.19 -6.74 13.61
CA VAL A 77 -7.61 -8.04 13.10
C VAL A 77 -7.25 -8.15 11.63
N CYS A 78 -6.51 -9.18 11.24
CA CYS A 78 -6.03 -9.39 9.88
C CYS A 78 -6.35 -10.81 9.39
N GLY A 79 -6.95 -10.93 8.20
CA GLY A 79 -7.23 -12.23 7.58
C GLY A 79 -6.17 -12.69 6.57
N ALA A 80 -5.08 -11.95 6.40
CA ALA A 80 -4.07 -12.30 5.41
C ALA A 80 -3.27 -13.54 5.89
N PRO A 81 -3.12 -14.60 5.10
CA PRO A 81 -2.45 -15.83 5.53
C PRO A 81 -0.94 -15.67 5.72
N ASN A 82 -0.37 -14.59 5.20
CA ASN A 82 1.06 -14.28 5.28
C ASN A 82 1.42 -13.31 6.41
N VAL A 83 0.45 -12.88 7.25
CA VAL A 83 0.73 -12.03 8.41
C VAL A 83 1.41 -12.83 9.51
N ALA A 84 2.52 -12.32 10.04
CA ALA A 84 3.29 -12.97 11.08
C ALA A 84 4.01 -11.97 11.98
N ALA A 85 4.28 -12.38 13.22
CA ALA A 85 5.08 -11.59 14.16
C ALA A 85 6.48 -11.30 13.60
N GLY A 86 6.99 -10.09 13.89
CA GLY A 86 8.29 -9.59 13.43
C GLY A 86 8.26 -8.85 12.10
N GLN A 87 7.17 -8.93 11.33
CA GLN A 87 7.07 -8.27 10.02
C GLN A 87 6.88 -6.76 10.13
N LYS A 88 7.50 -6.01 9.21
CA LYS A 88 7.12 -4.62 8.94
C LYS A 88 6.02 -4.61 7.88
N VAL A 89 4.93 -3.92 8.18
CA VAL A 89 3.73 -3.86 7.35
C VAL A 89 3.28 -2.42 7.17
N ILE A 90 2.49 -2.17 6.13
CA ILE A 90 1.81 -0.89 5.95
C ILE A 90 0.50 -0.95 6.75
N VAL A 91 0.27 0.05 7.58
CA VAL A 91 -0.92 0.15 8.44
C VAL A 91 -1.74 1.36 8.02
N ALA A 92 -3.03 1.13 7.78
CA ALA A 92 -4.02 2.18 7.59
C ALA A 92 -4.78 2.37 8.90
N LEU A 93 -4.46 3.44 9.63
CA LEU A 93 -5.17 3.81 10.86
C LEU A 93 -6.57 4.34 10.56
N PRO A 94 -7.49 4.38 11.55
CA PRO A 94 -8.80 4.98 11.35
C PRO A 94 -8.71 6.41 10.80
N GLY A 95 -9.36 6.65 9.67
CA GLY A 95 -9.34 7.94 8.98
C GLY A 95 -8.44 8.01 7.73
N CYS A 96 -7.60 7.01 7.47
CA CYS A 96 -6.85 6.90 6.21
C CYS A 96 -7.81 6.77 5.02
N VAL A 97 -7.43 7.39 3.90
CA VAL A 97 -8.14 7.24 2.62
C VAL A 97 -7.43 6.19 1.79
N LEU A 98 -8.18 5.19 1.34
CA LEU A 98 -7.74 4.13 0.45
C LEU A 98 -8.56 4.20 -0.86
N PRO A 99 -8.08 3.58 -1.96
CA PRO A 99 -8.94 3.36 -3.11
C PRO A 99 -10.23 2.64 -2.68
N GLY A 100 -11.38 3.26 -2.96
CA GLY A 100 -12.69 2.71 -2.62
C GLY A 100 -13.27 3.14 -1.27
N GLY A 101 -12.57 3.93 -0.43
CA GLY A 101 -13.19 4.51 0.76
C GLY A 101 -12.24 4.96 1.87
N ARG A 102 -12.83 5.25 3.04
CA ARG A 102 -12.11 5.68 4.24
C ARG A 102 -12.17 4.61 5.32
N THR A 103 -11.05 4.34 5.98
CA THR A 103 -10.97 3.38 7.09
C THR A 103 -11.71 3.90 8.33
N GLN A 104 -12.36 2.99 9.06
CA GLN A 104 -13.09 3.28 10.30
C GLN A 104 -12.71 2.27 11.38
N PRO A 105 -12.83 2.61 12.67
CA PRO A 105 -12.60 1.65 13.75
C PRO A 105 -13.58 0.47 13.65
N GLY A 106 -13.04 -0.74 13.57
CA GLY A 106 -13.83 -1.97 13.70
C GLY A 106 -14.06 -2.33 15.17
N LYS A 107 -15.12 -3.08 15.45
CA LYS A 107 -15.31 -3.77 16.74
C LYS A 107 -14.85 -5.21 16.56
N ALA A 108 -13.73 -5.56 17.18
CA ALA A 108 -13.32 -6.95 17.34
C ALA A 108 -13.68 -7.37 18.77
N THR A 109 -14.70 -8.20 18.92
CA THR A 109 -14.92 -8.96 20.15
C THR A 109 -13.86 -10.06 20.22
N MET A 110 -13.21 -10.18 21.38
CA MET A 110 -12.39 -11.34 21.72
C MET A 110 -13.29 -12.49 22.15
#